data_AF-A0A024ECL4-F1
#
_entry.id   AF-A0A024ECL4-F1
#
_cell.length_a   1.000
_cell.length_b   1.000
_cell.length_c   1.000
_cell.angle_alpha   90.00
_cell.angle_beta   90.00
_cell.angle_gamma   90.00
#
_symmetry.space_group_name_H-M   'P 1'
#
loop_
_entity.id
_entity.type
_entity.pdbx_description
1 polymer ?
#
loop_
_entity_poly.entity_id
_entity_poly.type
_entity_poly.pdbx_seq_one_letter_code
_entity_poly.pdbx_strand_id
1 'polypeptide(L)'
;MIYGNFDLRRGDHDGKPAQNTPPRWGGNDNPVLTLVNAETAAVFLGSGAALAVPEHVRKLQEDLISLGFSVLGKPGGDFGTRTEWAVREFQIYASMSQVACVRDEKRGQLLLDPAGSPVKVNNLDVYYDGSADIVAKAGKSPTVSGSTAGPVSYYVDGLKSAANASRYTGPISGVVNEKTRIAIEHWLDNDYRCPVVFEAWTITQEARVNLAPSGCNVWAHDSFTGGAPRIMVRDFSNHFSFPEGRDQTQYQSVGYYQSGSYGGPNATKGHSWSPETVMTVQNITGAAVNPAQTNTPSLSTYRTIRVVAEAECFGRFDVLNAWDNALISAGPCHWTMGLYDNGEYKKGELVGFIAYLKNQNIDAFNKVFGGFGLYPKYDWGDSRLYNEDTRTYAGWVRLANDTHIPSQQTHADSEFNDLLKSKEEAHYLKTWHWFYRMSMAGRTIPSYRAAMWSMAKTRLKEMLSREVSFQVGGTTVNSTLGKIYTSEKSVAILLRWHVYRPAHVVFDGNDKVSPVLQNTITGSTGVNWSLPVTSWGDAHESALTAKLLTALALLNDTITGSIGHGASEAQGAVRTGRNTFVLES
;
A
#
# COMPACT_ATOMS: atom_id res chain seq x y z
N MET A 1 -20.81 20.67 20.11
CA MET A 1 -20.20 21.58 19.12
C MET A 1 -18.76 21.88 19.52
N ILE A 2 -17.87 20.96 19.17
CA ILE A 2 -16.43 21.01 19.43
C ILE A 2 -15.69 21.96 18.48
N TYR A 3 -14.48 22.34 18.86
CA TYR A 3 -13.52 23.13 18.07
C TYR A 3 -14.04 24.49 17.56
N GLY A 4 -14.89 25.16 18.34
CA GLY A 4 -15.40 26.49 17.98
C GLY A 4 -16.29 26.53 16.73
N ASN A 5 -16.77 25.37 16.27
CA ASN A 5 -17.53 25.20 15.03
C ASN A 5 -16.77 25.61 13.75
N PHE A 6 -15.44 25.59 13.77
CA PHE A 6 -14.62 25.87 12.61
C PHE A 6 -14.37 24.62 11.75
N ASP A 7 -14.34 24.80 10.43
CA ASP A 7 -13.91 23.79 9.48
C ASP A 7 -12.38 23.74 9.43
N LEU A 8 -11.78 23.20 10.51
CA LEU A 8 -10.34 23.15 10.69
C LEU A 8 -9.66 22.39 9.54
N ARG A 9 -8.57 22.97 9.02
CA ARG A 9 -7.87 22.47 7.83
C ARG A 9 -6.38 22.75 7.89
N ARG A 10 -5.63 22.18 6.95
CA ARG A 10 -4.19 22.41 6.82
C ARG A 10 -3.86 23.91 6.82
N GLY A 11 -2.89 24.29 7.63
CA GLY A 11 -2.43 25.67 7.82
C GLY A 11 -3.11 26.42 8.96
N ASP A 12 -4.20 25.89 9.53
CA ASP A 12 -4.78 26.43 10.76
C ASP A 12 -3.85 26.21 11.97
N HIS A 13 -3.87 27.12 12.94
CA HIS A 13 -3.08 27.04 14.16
C HIS A 13 -3.69 27.84 15.31
N ASP A 14 -3.41 27.45 16.54
CA ASP A 14 -3.93 28.12 17.75
C ASP A 14 -3.22 29.45 18.07
N GLY A 15 -2.22 29.81 17.26
CA GLY A 15 -1.44 31.03 17.44
C GLY A 15 -0.42 30.88 18.58
N LYS A 16 0.46 31.89 18.69
CA LYS A 16 1.54 31.91 19.70
C LYS A 16 1.60 33.33 20.25
N PRO A 17 0.98 33.62 21.41
CA PRO A 17 0.99 34.96 22.01
C PRO A 17 2.41 35.50 22.20
N ALA A 18 3.34 34.66 22.62
CA ALA A 18 4.76 35.01 22.78
C ALA A 18 5.47 35.40 21.47
N GLN A 19 4.89 35.07 20.31
CA GLN A 19 5.43 35.35 18.98
C GLN A 19 4.54 36.33 18.19
N ASN A 20 3.55 36.98 18.84
CA ASN A 20 2.54 37.84 18.21
C ASN A 20 1.86 37.20 16.99
N THR A 21 1.74 35.88 16.99
CA THR A 21 1.08 35.14 15.91
C THR A 21 -0.38 34.92 16.31
N PRO A 22 -1.36 35.56 15.65
CA PRO A 22 -2.77 35.37 15.97
C PRO A 22 -3.21 33.94 15.65
N PRO A 23 -4.29 33.42 16.25
CA PRO A 23 -4.86 32.14 15.84
C PRO A 23 -5.41 32.22 14.41
N ARG A 24 -5.40 31.08 13.72
CA ARG A 24 -5.99 30.90 12.39
C ARG A 24 -6.87 29.64 12.42
N TRP A 25 -8.18 29.80 12.22
CA TRP A 25 -9.13 28.67 12.21
C TRP A 25 -10.11 28.79 11.05
N GLY A 26 -10.40 27.66 10.41
CA GLY A 26 -11.28 27.63 9.23
C GLY A 26 -10.69 28.40 8.05
N GLY A 27 -9.37 28.59 8.01
CA GLY A 27 -8.68 29.39 7.01
C GLY A 27 -8.75 30.91 7.21
N ASN A 28 -9.25 31.41 8.34
CA ASN A 28 -9.32 32.84 8.65
C ASN A 28 -8.41 33.19 9.82
N ASP A 29 -7.66 34.29 9.70
CA ASP A 29 -6.84 34.82 10.80
C ASP A 29 -7.72 35.59 11.79
N ASN A 30 -7.53 35.31 13.07
CA ASN A 30 -8.26 35.90 14.20
C ASN A 30 -9.79 35.93 13.98
N PRO A 31 -10.43 34.78 13.72
CA PRO A 31 -11.85 34.73 13.42
C PRO A 31 -12.68 35.17 14.64
N VAL A 32 -13.82 35.81 14.38
CA VAL A 32 -14.73 36.24 15.45
C VAL A 32 -15.26 35.00 16.16
N LEU A 33 -14.96 34.89 17.45
CA LEU A 33 -15.51 33.85 18.32
C LEU A 33 -16.99 34.13 18.54
N THR A 34 -17.85 33.29 17.96
CA THR A 34 -19.25 33.25 18.36
C THR A 34 -19.32 32.51 19.70
N LEU A 35 -19.72 33.21 20.76
CA LEU A 35 -19.90 32.60 22.09
C LEU A 35 -20.97 31.51 21.99
N VAL A 36 -20.57 30.25 22.00
CA VAL A 36 -21.49 29.12 22.14
C VAL A 36 -20.84 28.06 23.06
N ASN A 37 -21.39 27.99 24.27
CA ASN A 37 -21.30 26.93 25.30
C ASN A 37 -20.39 27.18 26.52
N ALA A 38 -20.84 26.66 27.66
CA ALA A 38 -20.39 26.98 29.03
C ALA A 38 -18.93 26.62 29.36
N GLU A 39 -18.25 25.81 28.54
CA GLU A 39 -16.83 25.47 28.74
C GLU A 39 -15.90 26.69 28.59
N THR A 40 -16.28 27.71 27.82
CA THR A 40 -15.52 28.97 27.73
C THR A 40 -15.90 29.97 28.84
N ALA A 41 -17.09 29.85 29.44
CA ALA A 41 -17.60 30.84 30.39
C ALA A 41 -16.87 30.83 31.74
N ALA A 42 -16.34 29.69 32.18
CA ALA A 42 -15.63 29.57 33.45
C ALA A 42 -14.30 30.37 33.48
N VAL A 43 -13.68 30.61 32.32
CA VAL A 43 -12.45 31.41 32.20
C VAL A 43 -12.74 32.91 32.13
N PHE A 44 -13.94 33.31 31.68
CA PHE A 44 -14.30 34.71 31.46
C PHE A 44 -14.71 35.49 32.72
N LEU A 45 -15.06 34.81 33.82
CA LEU A 45 -15.62 35.45 35.03
C LEU A 45 -14.62 35.57 36.20
N GLY A 46 -13.37 35.13 36.02
CA GLY A 46 -12.31 35.33 37.00
C GLY A 46 -11.59 36.65 36.76
N SER A 47 -11.81 37.64 37.63
CA SER A 47 -11.11 38.92 37.61
C SER A 47 -9.58 38.71 37.73
N GLY A 48 -8.87 38.90 36.61
CA GLY A 48 -7.41 38.91 36.54
C GLY A 48 -6.78 37.64 35.94
N ALA A 49 -6.95 37.41 34.64
CA ALA A 49 -6.13 36.45 33.89
C ALA A 49 -6.10 36.88 32.42
N ALA A 50 -4.94 36.73 31.77
CA ALA A 50 -4.80 36.93 30.33
C ALA A 50 -5.91 36.17 29.59
N LEU A 51 -6.55 36.79 28.59
CA LEU A 51 -7.50 36.13 27.70
C LEU A 51 -6.83 34.86 27.14
N ALA A 52 -7.19 33.70 27.68
CA ALA A 52 -6.68 32.43 27.19
C ALA A 52 -7.25 32.23 25.78
N VAL A 53 -6.38 32.27 24.77
CA VAL A 53 -6.75 31.96 23.39
C VAL A 53 -7.21 30.51 23.36
N PRO A 54 -8.42 30.19 22.88
CA PRO A 54 -8.86 28.80 22.72
C PRO A 54 -7.85 27.98 21.92
N GLU A 55 -7.57 26.74 22.30
CA GLU A 55 -6.62 25.86 21.59
C GLU A 55 -7.37 24.78 20.78
N HIS A 56 -8.11 25.20 19.75
CA HIS A 56 -8.98 24.32 18.98
C HIS A 56 -8.24 23.22 18.21
N VAL A 57 -7.10 23.55 17.61
CA VAL A 57 -6.29 22.58 16.84
C VAL A 57 -5.62 21.59 17.79
N ARG A 58 -5.07 22.06 18.91
CA ARG A 58 -4.48 21.20 19.93
C ARG A 58 -5.52 20.23 20.49
N LYS A 59 -6.72 20.72 20.81
CA LYS A 59 -7.82 19.88 21.32
C LYS A 59 -8.22 18.80 20.30
N LEU A 60 -8.33 19.15 19.02
CA LEU A 60 -8.55 18.17 17.95
C LEU A 60 -7.46 17.08 17.93
N GLN A 61 -6.18 17.46 18.09
CA GLN A 61 -5.08 16.50 18.11
C GLN A 61 -5.16 15.55 19.31
N GLU A 62 -5.47 16.08 20.50
CA GLU A 62 -5.68 15.29 21.72
C GLU A 62 -6.85 14.30 21.55
N ASP A 63 -7.95 14.74 20.97
CA ASP A 63 -9.13 13.89 20.73
C ASP A 63 -8.83 12.79 19.70
N LEU A 64 -8.18 13.10 18.58
CA LEU A 64 -7.77 12.11 17.58
C LEU A 64 -6.78 11.08 18.16
N ILE A 65 -5.80 11.50 18.96
CA ILE A 65 -4.88 10.57 19.65
C ILE A 65 -5.67 9.64 20.57
N SER A 66 -6.63 10.18 21.32
CA SER A 66 -7.48 9.42 22.25
C SER A 66 -8.36 8.40 21.52
N LEU A 67 -8.80 8.73 20.31
CA LEU A 67 -9.51 7.83 19.40
C LEU A 67 -8.58 6.78 18.73
N GLY A 68 -7.27 6.82 18.97
CA GLY A 68 -6.28 5.85 18.49
C GLY A 68 -5.47 6.27 17.27
N PHE A 69 -5.57 7.53 16.82
CA PHE A 69 -4.86 8.05 15.65
C PHE A 69 -3.49 8.66 16.03
N SER A 70 -2.55 7.82 16.48
CA SER A 70 -1.26 8.27 17.03
C SER A 70 -0.24 8.77 15.98
N VAL A 71 -0.60 8.79 14.68
CA VAL A 71 0.23 9.38 13.60
C VAL A 71 0.62 10.83 13.88
N LEU A 72 -0.17 11.54 14.68
CA LEU A 72 0.01 12.93 15.12
C LEU A 72 1.29 13.17 15.94
N GLY A 73 1.73 12.18 16.72
CA GLY A 73 2.74 12.42 17.75
C GLY A 73 2.23 13.36 18.85
N LYS A 74 3.07 14.28 19.34
CA LYS A 74 2.71 15.21 20.43
C LYS A 74 1.83 16.36 19.90
N PRO A 75 0.67 16.66 20.53
CA PRO A 75 -0.15 17.82 20.21
C PRO A 75 0.64 19.13 20.31
N GLY A 76 0.53 19.96 19.28
CA GLY A 76 1.28 21.20 19.15
C GLY A 76 0.45 22.43 18.80
N GLY A 77 -0.84 22.27 18.48
CA GLY A 77 -1.72 23.37 18.09
C GLY A 77 -1.52 23.86 16.65
N ASP A 78 -0.71 23.15 15.85
CA ASP A 78 -0.48 23.42 14.42
C ASP A 78 -1.14 22.33 13.55
N PHE A 79 -2.02 22.72 12.62
CA PHE A 79 -2.69 21.80 11.69
C PHE A 79 -1.78 21.55 10.47
N GLY A 80 -0.76 20.73 10.69
CA GLY A 80 0.18 20.30 9.65
C GLY A 80 -0.23 19.00 8.93
N THR A 81 0.72 18.45 8.19
CA THR A 81 0.56 17.27 7.34
C THR A 81 0.04 16.04 8.10
N ARG A 82 0.62 15.73 9.27
CA ARG A 82 0.17 14.60 10.10
C ARG A 82 -1.24 14.79 10.67
N THR A 83 -1.65 16.03 10.94
CA THR A 83 -3.03 16.34 11.39
C THR A 83 -4.03 16.06 10.27
N GLU A 84 -3.73 16.49 9.05
CA GLU A 84 -4.59 16.16 7.90
C GLU A 84 -4.68 14.65 7.68
N TRP A 85 -3.56 13.92 7.78
CA TRP A 85 -3.56 12.46 7.65
C TRP A 85 -4.44 11.80 8.72
N ALA A 86 -4.32 12.22 9.98
CA ALA A 86 -5.14 11.69 11.06
C ALA A 86 -6.64 11.95 10.82
N VAL A 87 -7.01 13.13 10.33
CA VAL A 87 -8.40 13.45 9.98
C VAL A 87 -8.90 12.60 8.81
N ARG A 88 -8.10 12.42 7.74
CA ARG A 88 -8.47 11.54 6.62
C ARG A 88 -8.69 10.10 7.07
N GLU A 89 -7.76 9.58 7.87
CA GLU A 89 -7.84 8.23 8.42
C GLU A 89 -9.06 8.08 9.34
N PHE A 90 -9.34 9.09 10.18
CA PHE A 90 -10.56 9.12 10.97
C PHE A 90 -11.82 9.05 10.09
N GLN A 91 -11.92 9.91 9.07
CA GLN A 91 -13.05 9.91 8.14
C GLN A 91 -13.23 8.54 7.45
N ILE A 92 -12.12 7.88 7.07
CA ILE A 92 -12.15 6.53 6.49
C ILE A 92 -12.75 5.53 7.49
N TYR A 93 -12.22 5.44 8.70
CA TYR A 93 -12.69 4.46 9.68
C TYR A 93 -14.09 4.78 10.22
N ALA A 94 -14.42 6.06 10.34
CA ALA A 94 -15.76 6.53 10.69
C ALA A 94 -16.82 6.15 9.66
N SER A 95 -16.45 5.89 8.40
CA SER A 95 -17.37 5.43 7.37
C SER A 95 -17.66 3.91 7.42
N MET A 96 -16.86 3.14 8.16
CA MET A 96 -16.96 1.68 8.21
C MET A 96 -18.16 1.20 9.04
N SER A 97 -18.63 -0.02 8.76
CA SER A 97 -19.80 -0.61 9.43
C SER A 97 -19.51 -1.10 10.84
N GLN A 98 -18.27 -1.48 11.13
CA GLN A 98 -17.80 -1.82 12.48
C GLN A 98 -16.61 -0.96 12.84
N VAL A 99 -16.46 -0.72 14.14
CA VAL A 99 -15.39 0.05 14.77
C VAL A 99 -14.85 -0.74 15.97
N ALA A 100 -13.71 -0.31 16.51
CA ALA A 100 -13.33 -0.76 17.85
C ALA A 100 -14.10 0.07 18.88
N CYS A 101 -14.48 -0.56 19.99
CA CYS A 101 -15.09 0.07 21.14
C CYS A 101 -14.40 -0.44 22.41
N VAL A 102 -14.21 0.42 23.40
CA VAL A 102 -13.65 0.02 24.69
C VAL A 102 -14.61 -0.96 25.37
N ARG A 103 -14.09 -2.06 25.89
CA ARG A 103 -14.86 -3.02 26.69
C ARG A 103 -15.32 -2.38 27.99
N ASP A 104 -16.54 -2.69 28.42
CA ASP A 104 -17.17 -2.06 29.58
C ASP A 104 -16.35 -2.32 30.85
N GLU A 105 -15.84 -3.55 31.00
CA GLU A 105 -14.98 -3.98 32.10
C GLU A 105 -13.55 -3.40 32.04
N LYS A 106 -13.17 -2.74 30.94
CA LYS A 106 -11.86 -2.11 30.72
C LYS A 106 -11.93 -0.59 30.59
N ARG A 107 -13.12 0.01 30.74
CA ARG A 107 -13.28 1.47 30.77
C ARG A 107 -12.46 2.03 31.92
N GLY A 108 -11.71 3.10 31.67
CA GLY A 108 -10.77 3.64 32.65
C GLY A 108 -9.64 2.66 33.04
N GLN A 109 -9.25 1.71 32.18
CA GLN A 109 -8.10 0.83 32.42
C GLN A 109 -7.10 0.79 31.26
N LEU A 110 -7.30 1.61 30.24
CA LEU A 110 -6.44 1.62 29.04
C LEU A 110 -5.03 2.18 29.30
N LEU A 111 -4.77 2.82 30.46
CA LEU A 111 -3.50 3.46 30.81
C LEU A 111 -3.01 3.05 32.21
N LEU A 112 -2.54 1.81 32.36
CA LEU A 112 -1.84 1.35 33.57
C LEU A 112 -0.32 1.54 33.45
N ASP A 113 0.37 1.69 34.58
CA ASP A 113 1.82 1.65 34.67
C ASP A 113 2.39 0.21 34.61
N PRO A 114 3.73 0.03 34.54
CA PRO A 114 4.33 -1.29 34.49
C PRO A 114 3.99 -2.21 35.68
N ALA A 115 3.45 -1.66 36.77
CA ALA A 115 2.98 -2.38 37.94
C ALA A 115 1.44 -2.57 37.96
N GLY A 116 0.71 -2.09 36.95
CA GLY A 116 -0.74 -2.17 36.88
C GLY A 116 -1.48 -1.04 37.59
N SER A 117 -0.81 0.07 37.93
CA SER A 117 -1.40 1.21 38.65
C SER A 117 -1.75 2.39 37.72
N PRO A 118 -2.79 3.19 38.03
CA PRO A 118 -3.08 4.43 37.31
C PRO A 118 -1.91 5.42 37.37
N VAL A 119 -1.58 6.11 36.28
CA VAL A 119 -0.57 7.18 36.27
C VAL A 119 -1.19 8.48 36.81
N LYS A 120 -0.50 9.17 37.72
CA LYS A 120 -0.95 10.44 38.31
C LYS A 120 -0.35 11.66 37.60
N VAL A 121 -1.19 12.66 37.33
CA VAL A 121 -0.76 14.00 36.86
C VAL A 121 -1.45 15.06 37.73
N ASN A 122 -0.71 16.04 38.22
CA ASN A 122 -1.21 17.12 39.09
C ASN A 122 -2.01 16.65 40.34
N ASN A 123 -1.58 15.56 40.98
CA ASN A 123 -2.22 14.97 42.18
C ASN A 123 -3.70 14.55 42.01
N LEU A 124 -4.18 14.46 40.77
CA LEU A 124 -5.45 13.85 40.43
C LEU A 124 -5.19 12.50 39.75
N ASP A 125 -6.08 11.53 39.97
CA ASP A 125 -6.10 10.31 39.16
C ASP A 125 -6.61 10.73 37.77
N VAL A 126 -5.68 11.00 36.86
CA VAL A 126 -6.01 11.48 35.52
C VAL A 126 -6.14 10.29 34.59
N TYR A 127 -7.38 10.00 34.19
CA TYR A 127 -7.66 9.40 32.91
C TYR A 127 -7.41 10.47 31.84
N TYR A 128 -6.42 10.24 30.96
CA TYR A 128 -5.98 11.03 29.79
C TYR A 128 -4.55 11.60 29.92
N ASP A 129 -3.69 11.25 28.97
CA ASP A 129 -2.40 11.89 28.75
C ASP A 129 -2.18 12.14 27.24
N GLY A 130 -2.11 13.41 26.87
CA GLY A 130 -1.70 13.92 25.56
C GLY A 130 -0.17 13.95 25.34
N SER A 131 0.57 13.02 25.93
CA SER A 131 2.00 12.82 25.69
C SER A 131 2.21 11.44 25.06
N ALA A 132 2.71 11.47 23.84
CA ALA A 132 2.68 10.40 22.85
C ALA A 132 3.65 9.22 23.11
N ASP A 133 3.83 8.81 24.37
CA ASP A 133 4.49 7.55 24.74
C ASP A 133 3.55 6.58 25.50
N ILE A 134 2.32 7.01 25.83
CA ILE A 134 1.44 6.29 26.78
C ILE A 134 0.00 6.19 26.26
N VAL A 135 -0.24 5.71 25.03
CA VAL A 135 -1.58 5.16 24.67
C VAL A 135 -1.54 3.64 24.46
N ALA A 136 -0.37 3.05 24.69
CA ALA A 136 -0.21 1.65 25.05
C ALA A 136 1.15 1.52 25.72
N LYS A 137 1.21 1.32 27.04
CA LYS A 137 2.49 0.91 27.62
C LYS A 137 2.87 -0.42 27.00
N ALA A 138 4.14 -0.52 26.57
CA ALA A 138 4.71 -1.78 26.12
C ALA A 138 4.48 -2.83 27.22
N GLY A 139 3.59 -3.78 26.96
CA GLY A 139 3.12 -4.70 27.98
C GLY A 139 2.17 -5.71 27.40
N LYS A 140 2.21 -6.90 27.98
CA LYS A 140 1.41 -8.07 27.60
C LYS A 140 0.33 -8.27 28.66
N SER A 141 -0.92 -8.44 28.25
CA SER A 141 -1.97 -8.77 29.22
C SER A 141 -1.68 -10.13 29.87
N PRO A 142 -1.71 -10.25 31.21
CA PRO A 142 -1.49 -11.52 31.91
C PRO A 142 -2.71 -12.45 31.81
N THR A 143 -3.87 -11.92 31.46
CA THR A 143 -5.12 -12.68 31.25
C THR A 143 -5.82 -12.12 30.02
N VAL A 144 -6.01 -12.96 29.00
CA VAL A 144 -6.63 -12.57 27.74
C VAL A 144 -8.15 -12.62 27.89
N SER A 145 -8.83 -11.51 27.57
CA SER A 145 -10.29 -11.43 27.56
C SER A 145 -10.81 -11.74 26.14
N GLY A 146 -11.67 -12.76 25.99
CA GLY A 146 -12.23 -13.15 24.70
C GLY A 146 -11.36 -14.09 23.86
N SER A 147 -11.59 -14.14 22.54
CA SER A 147 -10.92 -15.06 21.61
C SER A 147 -9.72 -14.39 20.94
N THR A 148 -8.50 -14.70 21.39
CA THR A 148 -7.29 -14.49 20.59
C THR A 148 -6.31 -15.64 20.82
N ALA A 149 -5.64 -16.10 19.76
CA ALA A 149 -4.55 -17.07 19.88
C ALA A 149 -3.26 -16.36 20.31
N GLY A 150 -2.77 -16.66 21.52
CA GLY A 150 -1.52 -16.13 22.05
C GLY A 150 -1.66 -14.76 22.75
N PRO A 151 -0.54 -14.16 23.18
CA PRO A 151 -0.57 -12.93 23.96
C PRO A 151 -1.08 -11.71 23.17
N VAL A 152 -1.62 -10.74 23.91
CA VAL A 152 -2.16 -9.48 23.41
C VAL A 152 -1.59 -8.31 24.20
N SER A 153 -1.59 -7.11 23.63
CA SER A 153 -1.32 -5.89 24.38
C SER A 153 -2.52 -5.54 25.27
N TYR A 154 -2.29 -4.72 26.30
CA TYR A 154 -3.39 -4.15 27.09
C TYR A 154 -4.36 -3.32 26.23
N TYR A 155 -3.85 -2.62 25.22
CA TYR A 155 -4.67 -1.81 24.34
C TYR A 155 -5.64 -2.68 23.53
N VAL A 156 -5.13 -3.72 22.85
CA VAL A 156 -5.99 -4.65 22.09
C VAL A 156 -6.93 -5.44 23.00
N ASP A 157 -6.47 -5.90 24.19
CA ASP A 157 -7.34 -6.58 25.17
C ASP A 157 -8.52 -5.69 25.59
N GLY A 158 -8.28 -4.38 25.69
CA GLY A 158 -9.27 -3.37 26.03
C GLY A 158 -10.36 -3.14 24.98
N LEU A 159 -10.21 -3.69 23.77
CA LEU A 159 -11.10 -3.41 22.64
C LEU A 159 -11.98 -4.61 22.28
N LYS A 160 -13.19 -4.29 21.82
CA LYS A 160 -14.12 -5.20 21.14
C LYS A 160 -14.57 -4.59 19.83
N SER A 161 -14.96 -5.43 18.86
CA SER A 161 -15.66 -4.95 17.67
C SER A 161 -17.09 -4.55 18.04
N ALA A 162 -17.57 -3.44 17.49
CA ALA A 162 -18.92 -2.94 17.69
C ALA A 162 -19.48 -2.34 16.40
N ALA A 163 -20.79 -2.42 16.22
CA ALA A 163 -21.46 -1.76 15.10
C ALA A 163 -21.32 -0.25 15.21
N ASN A 164 -20.95 0.39 14.12
CA ASN A 164 -20.87 1.85 14.03
C ASN A 164 -22.28 2.43 13.87
N ALA A 165 -22.86 2.91 14.98
CA ALA A 165 -24.22 3.42 14.99
C ALA A 165 -24.40 4.74 14.23
N SER A 166 -23.32 5.50 14.00
CA SER A 166 -23.33 6.77 13.27
C SER A 166 -22.20 6.83 12.24
N ARG A 167 -22.41 6.11 11.13
CA ARG A 167 -21.46 6.06 10.02
C ARG A 167 -21.28 7.44 9.38
N TYR A 168 -20.03 7.86 9.23
CA TYR A 168 -19.66 9.05 8.49
C TYR A 168 -19.95 8.87 7.00
N THR A 169 -20.65 9.83 6.39
CA THR A 169 -21.04 9.83 4.97
C THR A 169 -20.50 11.04 4.20
N GLY A 170 -19.67 11.86 4.84
CA GLY A 170 -19.03 13.02 4.21
C GLY A 170 -17.79 12.65 3.38
N PRO A 171 -17.13 13.65 2.77
CA PRO A 171 -15.91 13.44 2.00
C PRO A 171 -14.74 12.97 2.87
N ILE A 172 -13.84 12.17 2.31
CA ILE A 172 -12.53 11.85 2.91
C ILE A 172 -11.55 12.98 2.55
N SER A 173 -11.77 14.17 3.11
CA SER A 173 -11.13 15.42 2.69
C SER A 173 -9.91 15.83 3.52
N GLY A 174 -9.78 15.32 4.75
CA GLY A 174 -8.81 15.83 5.73
C GLY A 174 -9.21 17.18 6.35
N VAL A 175 -10.41 17.70 6.03
CA VAL A 175 -10.99 18.89 6.66
C VAL A 175 -11.95 18.46 7.76
N VAL A 176 -11.88 19.12 8.92
CA VAL A 176 -12.77 18.86 10.05
C VAL A 176 -14.06 19.67 9.88
N ASN A 177 -14.80 19.36 8.82
CA ASN A 177 -16.10 19.95 8.53
C ASN A 177 -17.17 19.54 9.57
N GLU A 178 -18.37 20.09 9.48
CA GLU A 178 -19.48 19.80 10.41
C GLU A 178 -19.73 18.30 10.60
N LYS A 179 -19.80 17.54 9.49
CA LYS A 179 -20.01 16.09 9.54
C LYS A 179 -18.88 15.36 10.25
N THR A 180 -17.64 15.83 10.08
CA THR A 180 -16.46 15.27 10.76
C THR A 180 -16.51 15.58 12.26
N ARG A 181 -16.90 16.80 12.65
CA ARG A 181 -17.09 17.16 14.07
C ARG A 181 -18.14 16.29 14.74
N ILE A 182 -19.32 16.14 14.10
CA ILE A 182 -20.40 15.27 14.61
C ILE A 182 -19.92 13.83 14.78
N ALA A 183 -19.16 13.30 13.82
CA ALA A 183 -18.61 11.95 13.93
C ALA A 183 -17.59 11.83 15.08
N ILE A 184 -16.72 12.83 15.29
CA ILE A 184 -15.75 12.82 16.39
C ILE A 184 -16.47 12.88 17.75
N GLU A 185 -17.44 13.79 17.91
CA GLU A 185 -18.26 13.87 19.14
C GLU A 185 -18.91 12.51 19.43
N HIS A 186 -19.56 11.91 18.43
CA HIS A 186 -20.19 10.60 18.58
C HIS A 186 -19.19 9.51 18.99
N TRP A 187 -18.01 9.47 18.39
CA TRP A 187 -17.00 8.46 18.71
C TRP A 187 -16.44 8.62 20.12
N LEU A 188 -16.24 9.85 20.58
CA LEU A 188 -15.81 10.14 21.95
C LEU A 188 -16.89 9.72 22.95
N ASP A 189 -18.15 10.10 22.71
CA ASP A 189 -19.29 9.80 23.59
C ASP A 189 -19.60 8.29 23.71
N ASN A 190 -19.21 7.49 22.71
CA ASN A 190 -19.49 6.05 22.64
C ASN A 190 -18.26 5.17 22.88
N ASP A 191 -17.16 5.74 23.37
CA ASP A 191 -15.92 5.01 23.62
C ASP A 191 -15.41 4.25 22.38
N TYR A 192 -15.61 4.80 21.18
CA TYR A 192 -15.12 4.21 19.94
C TYR A 192 -13.63 4.53 19.75
N ARG A 193 -12.93 3.66 19.02
CA ARG A 193 -11.50 3.74 18.71
C ARG A 193 -11.25 3.31 17.26
N CYS A 194 -10.08 3.66 16.75
CA CYS A 194 -9.60 3.17 15.47
C CYS A 194 -9.68 1.63 15.45
N PRO A 195 -10.40 1.02 14.48
CA PRO A 195 -10.59 -0.42 14.45
C PRO A 195 -9.38 -1.20 13.96
N VAL A 196 -8.32 -0.55 13.47
CA VAL A 196 -7.14 -1.23 12.94
C VAL A 196 -5.94 -0.83 13.77
N VAL A 197 -5.38 -1.79 14.50
CA VAL A 197 -4.27 -1.59 15.43
C VAL A 197 -3.07 -2.42 15.00
N PHE A 198 -1.95 -1.77 14.74
CA PHE A 198 -0.69 -2.42 14.41
C PHE A 198 0.22 -2.54 15.63
N GLU A 199 0.87 -3.70 15.76
CA GLU A 199 1.78 -3.96 16.87
C GLU A 199 3.01 -4.75 16.41
N ALA A 200 4.19 -4.36 16.91
CA ALA A 200 5.46 -5.00 16.67
C ALA A 200 5.75 -6.04 17.75
N TRP A 201 5.74 -7.32 17.38
CA TRP A 201 5.95 -8.44 18.28
C TRP A 201 7.24 -9.19 17.97
N THR A 202 7.99 -9.57 19.01
CA THR A 202 8.98 -10.63 18.90
C THR A 202 8.26 -11.96 18.71
N ILE A 203 8.68 -12.72 17.70
CA ILE A 203 8.14 -14.04 17.38
C ILE A 203 9.18 -15.10 17.74
N THR A 204 8.76 -16.18 18.40
CA THR A 204 9.59 -17.36 18.69
C THR A 204 8.76 -18.60 18.47
N GLN A 205 9.28 -19.56 17.70
CA GLN A 205 8.54 -20.78 17.32
C GLN A 205 7.11 -20.45 16.82
N GLU A 206 7.02 -19.47 15.91
CA GLU A 206 5.76 -18.97 15.30
C GLU A 206 4.75 -18.32 16.26
N ALA A 207 5.05 -18.24 17.56
CA ALA A 207 4.21 -17.59 18.54
C ALA A 207 4.68 -16.16 18.85
N ARG A 208 3.72 -15.25 19.09
CA ARG A 208 4.01 -13.94 19.69
C ARG A 208 4.51 -14.14 21.13
N VAL A 209 5.58 -13.45 21.51
CA VAL A 209 6.16 -13.56 22.87
C VAL A 209 6.12 -12.23 23.61
N ASN A 210 6.83 -11.24 23.09
CA ASN A 210 6.98 -9.92 23.70
C ASN A 210 6.58 -8.82 22.72
N LEU A 211 5.84 -7.83 23.22
CA LEU A 211 5.59 -6.59 22.50
C LEU A 211 6.87 -5.74 22.54
N ALA A 212 7.31 -5.23 21.39
CA ALA A 212 8.50 -4.40 21.34
C ALA A 212 8.26 -3.03 22.03
N PRO A 213 9.29 -2.41 22.62
CA PRO A 213 9.20 -1.02 23.09
C PRO A 213 8.74 -0.10 21.97
N SER A 214 7.76 0.79 22.26
CA SER A 214 7.09 1.65 21.28
C SER A 214 6.46 0.91 20.09
N GLY A 215 6.28 -0.41 20.22
CA GLY A 215 5.75 -1.29 19.19
C GLY A 215 4.24 -1.42 19.25
N CYS A 216 3.50 -0.54 19.91
CA CYS A 216 2.04 -0.63 19.97
C CYS A 216 1.38 0.55 19.27
N ASN A 217 0.28 0.27 18.58
CA ASN A 217 -0.45 1.22 17.75
C ASN A 217 0.48 1.97 16.79
N VAL A 218 1.17 1.22 15.93
CA VAL A 218 2.15 1.74 14.96
C VAL A 218 1.41 2.34 13.75
N TRP A 219 1.71 3.59 13.39
CA TRP A 219 1.03 4.30 12.29
C TRP A 219 1.93 4.63 11.11
N ALA A 220 2.83 5.62 11.31
CA ALA A 220 3.70 6.07 10.24
C ALA A 220 4.69 4.98 9.87
N HIS A 221 5.18 5.04 8.64
CA HIS A 221 6.16 4.07 8.10
C HIS A 221 7.39 3.91 9.01
N ASP A 222 7.72 4.94 9.78
CA ASP A 222 8.87 5.11 10.65
C ASP A 222 8.49 5.28 12.14
N SER A 223 7.21 5.14 12.52
CA SER A 223 6.79 5.16 13.93
C SER A 223 7.42 4.02 14.74
N PHE A 224 7.87 2.96 14.07
CA PHE A 224 8.64 1.88 14.64
C PHE A 224 9.68 1.41 13.62
N THR A 225 10.96 1.38 14.02
CA THR A 225 12.09 1.12 13.11
C THR A 225 12.89 -0.14 13.43
N GLY A 226 12.45 -0.92 14.43
CA GLY A 226 13.09 -2.18 14.80
C GLY A 226 12.90 -3.25 13.72
N GLY A 227 13.98 -3.77 13.14
CA GLY A 227 13.88 -4.74 12.04
C GLY A 227 13.63 -6.19 12.45
N ALA A 228 13.87 -6.54 13.72
CA ALA A 228 13.72 -7.91 14.21
C ALA A 228 12.24 -8.28 14.52
N PRO A 229 11.45 -7.43 15.21
CA PRO A 229 10.04 -7.72 15.44
C PRO A 229 9.22 -7.80 14.14
N ARG A 230 8.13 -8.58 14.19
CA ARG A 230 7.15 -8.65 13.10
C ARG A 230 6.00 -7.70 13.42
N ILE A 231 5.56 -6.95 12.42
CA ILE A 231 4.36 -6.13 12.51
C ILE A 231 3.15 -7.02 12.27
N MET A 232 2.31 -7.10 13.29
CA MET A 232 1.04 -7.79 13.33
C MET A 232 -0.08 -6.76 13.38
N VAL A 233 -1.27 -7.14 12.94
CA VAL A 233 -2.45 -6.25 12.97
C VAL A 233 -3.64 -6.93 13.64
N ARG A 234 -4.39 -6.14 14.40
CA ARG A 234 -5.76 -6.43 14.79
C ARG A 234 -6.72 -5.55 14.05
N ASP A 235 -7.68 -6.19 13.40
CA ASP A 235 -8.74 -5.53 12.67
C ASP A 235 -10.10 -5.85 13.30
N PHE A 236 -10.77 -4.82 13.80
CA PHE A 236 -12.12 -4.86 14.39
C PHE A 236 -13.18 -4.31 13.42
N SER A 237 -12.79 -3.90 12.21
CA SER A 237 -13.65 -3.18 11.27
C SER A 237 -14.57 -4.07 10.44
N ASN A 238 -14.25 -5.36 10.35
CA ASN A 238 -14.89 -6.31 9.43
C ASN A 238 -14.94 -5.77 7.98
N HIS A 239 -13.98 -4.91 7.59
CA HIS A 239 -13.97 -4.33 6.25
C HIS A 239 -13.63 -5.40 5.22
N PHE A 240 -12.61 -6.22 5.47
CA PHE A 240 -12.24 -7.31 4.57
C PHE A 240 -12.91 -8.61 4.99
N SER A 241 -13.44 -9.36 4.03
CA SER A 241 -14.00 -10.70 4.27
C SER A 241 -12.88 -11.73 4.28
N PHE A 242 -12.70 -12.42 5.41
CA PHE A 242 -11.67 -13.42 5.58
C PHE A 242 -12.10 -14.73 4.88
N PRO A 243 -11.17 -15.43 4.19
CA PRO A 243 -11.48 -16.74 3.62
C PRO A 243 -11.69 -17.77 4.72
N GLU A 244 -12.35 -18.87 4.37
CA GLU A 244 -12.55 -20.01 5.27
C GLU A 244 -11.23 -20.48 5.89
N GLY A 245 -11.25 -20.80 7.18
CA GLY A 245 -10.06 -21.20 7.94
C GLY A 245 -9.21 -20.04 8.48
N ARG A 246 -9.51 -18.78 8.12
CA ARG A 246 -8.90 -17.60 8.74
C ARG A 246 -9.88 -16.87 9.63
N ASP A 247 -9.44 -16.59 10.85
CA ASP A 247 -10.25 -15.96 11.87
C ASP A 247 -9.90 -14.46 11.98
N GLN A 248 -10.88 -13.60 11.66
CA GLN A 248 -10.77 -12.15 11.84
C GLN A 248 -10.52 -11.76 13.30
N THR A 249 -10.89 -12.64 14.24
CA THR A 249 -10.66 -12.45 15.66
C THR A 249 -9.23 -12.82 16.08
N GLN A 250 -8.29 -13.03 15.14
CA GLN A 250 -6.87 -13.26 15.42
C GLN A 250 -5.97 -12.16 14.85
N TYR A 251 -4.75 -12.03 15.39
CA TYR A 251 -3.74 -11.16 14.78
C TYR A 251 -3.28 -11.72 13.45
N GLN A 252 -3.14 -10.81 12.48
CA GLN A 252 -2.66 -11.14 11.15
C GLN A 252 -1.24 -10.61 11.00
N SER A 253 -0.36 -11.42 10.41
CA SER A 253 0.98 -10.96 10.03
C SER A 253 0.89 -10.00 8.85
N VAL A 254 1.61 -8.89 8.91
CA VAL A 254 1.64 -7.88 7.84
C VAL A 254 3.03 -7.78 7.23
N GLY A 255 4.06 -7.73 8.07
CA GLY A 255 5.42 -7.50 7.59
C GLY A 255 6.41 -7.22 8.71
N TYR A 256 7.42 -6.44 8.40
CA TYR A 256 8.42 -5.93 9.34
C TYR A 256 8.99 -4.62 8.82
N TYR A 257 9.66 -3.86 9.70
CA TYR A 257 10.38 -2.68 9.26
C TYR A 257 11.72 -3.08 8.64
N GLN A 258 11.94 -2.70 7.39
CA GLN A 258 13.23 -2.86 6.73
C GLN A 258 14.01 -1.54 6.83
N SER A 259 15.18 -1.58 7.45
CA SER A 259 16.09 -0.44 7.52
C SER A 259 16.76 -0.17 6.17
N GLY A 260 17.09 1.09 5.90
CA GLY A 260 17.80 1.55 4.71
C GLY A 260 17.81 3.07 4.63
N SER A 261 18.35 3.64 3.56
CA SER A 261 18.37 5.11 3.35
C SER A 261 16.98 5.74 3.32
N TYR A 262 15.97 4.96 2.92
CA TYR A 262 14.57 5.36 2.95
C TYR A 262 13.86 4.72 4.13
N GLY A 263 14.01 3.40 4.29
CA GLY A 263 13.41 2.62 5.37
C GLY A 263 11.89 2.52 5.24
N GLY A 264 11.29 1.50 5.84
CA GLY A 264 9.82 1.40 5.92
C GLY A 264 9.29 -0.03 5.91
N PRO A 265 7.96 -0.18 5.72
CA PRO A 265 7.29 -1.47 5.69
C PRO A 265 7.85 -2.40 4.61
N ASN A 266 8.00 -3.67 4.96
CA ASN A 266 8.35 -4.72 4.00
C ASN A 266 7.64 -6.02 4.35
N ALA A 267 7.26 -6.79 3.34
CA ALA A 267 6.72 -8.13 3.49
C ALA A 267 7.62 -9.17 2.79
N THR A 268 7.53 -10.41 3.24
CA THR A 268 8.20 -11.57 2.62
C THR A 268 7.22 -12.72 2.52
N LYS A 269 7.63 -13.83 1.91
CA LYS A 269 6.85 -15.07 1.86
C LYS A 269 6.28 -15.51 3.22
N GLY A 270 6.99 -15.29 4.33
CA GLY A 270 6.53 -15.66 5.67
C GLY A 270 5.39 -14.79 6.24
N HIS A 271 5.10 -13.65 5.62
CA HIS A 271 4.01 -12.76 5.99
C HIS A 271 2.78 -12.93 5.07
N SER A 272 2.90 -13.74 4.02
CA SER A 272 1.89 -13.94 2.99
C SER A 272 0.84 -14.98 3.38
N TRP A 273 -0.40 -14.82 2.92
CA TRP A 273 -1.46 -15.81 3.13
C TRP A 273 -1.41 -16.95 2.13
N SER A 274 -0.89 -18.10 2.57
CA SER A 274 -0.89 -19.34 1.81
C SER A 274 -2.05 -20.25 2.23
N PRO A 275 -2.75 -20.92 1.28
CA PRO A 275 -2.49 -20.97 -0.16
C PRO A 275 -3.15 -19.85 -1.00
N GLU A 276 -3.92 -18.95 -0.40
CA GLU A 276 -4.88 -18.09 -1.10
C GLU A 276 -4.24 -17.05 -2.04
N THR A 277 -3.07 -16.52 -1.67
CA THR A 277 -2.40 -15.48 -2.45
C THR A 277 -1.28 -16.01 -3.34
N VAL A 278 -1.00 -17.32 -3.26
CA VAL A 278 -0.02 -17.96 -4.13
C VAL A 278 -0.50 -17.87 -5.57
N MET A 279 0.37 -17.45 -6.47
CA MET A 279 0.14 -17.59 -7.91
C MET A 279 0.41 -19.04 -8.33
N THR A 280 -0.45 -19.98 -7.94
CA THR A 280 -0.40 -21.37 -8.46
C THR A 280 -1.13 -21.47 -9.79
N VAL A 281 -0.92 -22.57 -10.52
CA VAL A 281 -1.73 -22.92 -11.71
C VAL A 281 -3.22 -22.81 -11.37
N GLN A 282 -3.65 -23.40 -10.25
CA GLN A 282 -5.05 -23.38 -9.84
C GLN A 282 -5.58 -21.98 -9.54
N ASN A 283 -4.84 -21.17 -8.79
CA ASN A 283 -5.30 -19.84 -8.41
C ASN A 283 -5.30 -18.85 -9.58
N ILE A 284 -4.49 -19.10 -10.62
CA ILE A 284 -4.41 -18.25 -11.81
C ILE A 284 -5.37 -18.71 -12.92
N THR A 285 -5.40 -20.00 -13.21
CA THR A 285 -6.19 -20.55 -14.33
C THR A 285 -7.59 -20.98 -13.91
N GLY A 286 -7.87 -21.07 -12.60
CA GLY A 286 -9.10 -21.65 -12.07
C GLY A 286 -9.20 -23.17 -12.21
N ALA A 287 -8.27 -23.81 -12.95
CA ALA A 287 -8.29 -25.24 -13.22
C ALA A 287 -7.32 -26.00 -12.29
N ALA A 288 -7.72 -27.20 -11.86
CA ALA A 288 -6.82 -28.09 -11.15
C ALA A 288 -5.60 -28.44 -12.02
N VAL A 289 -4.47 -28.68 -11.35
CA VAL A 289 -3.24 -29.13 -12.01
C VAL A 289 -3.50 -30.45 -12.74
N ASN A 290 -3.17 -30.49 -14.03
CA ASN A 290 -3.32 -31.67 -14.89
C ASN A 290 -2.01 -31.93 -15.66
N PRO A 291 -1.12 -32.80 -15.16
CA PRO A 291 0.16 -33.08 -15.81
C PRO A 291 0.06 -33.55 -17.27
N ALA A 292 -1.08 -34.09 -17.71
CA ALA A 292 -1.29 -34.49 -19.11
C ALA A 292 -1.50 -33.29 -20.04
N GLN A 293 -1.92 -32.13 -19.52
CA GLN A 293 -2.07 -30.90 -20.29
C GLN A 293 -0.75 -30.14 -20.34
N THR A 294 -0.06 -30.23 -21.47
CA THR A 294 1.29 -29.68 -21.60
C THR A 294 1.34 -28.27 -22.18
N ASN A 295 0.39 -27.89 -23.05
CA ASN A 295 0.45 -26.60 -23.75
C ASN A 295 -0.91 -25.96 -24.04
N THR A 296 -1.31 -24.98 -23.22
CA THR A 296 -2.43 -24.07 -23.50
C THR A 296 -2.00 -22.62 -23.30
N PRO A 297 -2.61 -21.64 -23.97
CA PRO A 297 -2.27 -20.22 -23.79
C PRO A 297 -2.23 -19.76 -22.33
N SER A 298 -3.20 -20.18 -21.52
CA SER A 298 -3.27 -19.85 -20.08
C SER A 298 -2.06 -20.39 -19.31
N LEU A 299 -1.71 -21.66 -19.50
CA LEU A 299 -0.54 -22.29 -18.86
C LEU A 299 0.79 -21.68 -19.34
N SER A 300 0.91 -21.36 -20.63
CA SER A 300 2.09 -20.71 -21.17
C SER A 300 2.29 -19.33 -20.56
N THR A 301 1.22 -18.54 -20.51
CA THR A 301 1.22 -17.20 -19.91
C THR A 301 1.51 -17.26 -18.40
N TYR A 302 0.91 -18.24 -17.71
CA TYR A 302 1.19 -18.55 -16.31
C TYR A 302 2.68 -18.74 -16.04
N ARG A 303 3.32 -19.69 -16.72
CA ARG A 303 4.74 -20.01 -16.47
C ARG A 303 5.65 -18.80 -16.69
N THR A 304 5.40 -18.05 -17.75
CA THR A 304 6.19 -16.86 -18.10
C THR A 304 6.07 -15.75 -17.06
N ILE A 305 4.85 -15.38 -16.64
CA ILE A 305 4.66 -14.32 -15.63
C ILE A 305 5.07 -14.79 -14.24
N ARG A 306 4.80 -16.06 -13.90
CA ARG A 306 5.07 -16.65 -12.58
C ARG A 306 6.55 -16.60 -12.20
N VAL A 307 7.45 -16.82 -13.16
CA VAL A 307 8.90 -16.68 -12.95
C VAL A 307 9.26 -15.28 -12.50
N VAL A 308 8.73 -14.26 -13.18
CA VAL A 308 9.01 -12.85 -12.84
C VAL A 308 8.42 -12.50 -11.48
N ALA A 309 7.20 -12.96 -11.21
CA ALA A 309 6.57 -12.79 -9.90
C ALA A 309 7.37 -13.46 -8.77
N GLU A 310 8.07 -14.57 -9.01
CA GLU A 310 8.95 -15.18 -8.00
C GLU A 310 10.08 -14.23 -7.60
N ALA A 311 10.71 -13.58 -8.58
CA ALA A 311 11.80 -12.64 -8.32
C ALA A 311 11.31 -11.35 -7.62
N GLU A 312 10.08 -10.93 -7.91
CA GLU A 312 9.55 -9.65 -7.47
C GLU A 312 8.78 -9.70 -6.14
N CYS A 313 7.92 -10.69 -5.99
CA CYS A 313 6.97 -10.78 -4.88
C CYS A 313 6.82 -12.21 -4.34
N PHE A 314 7.83 -13.07 -4.57
CA PHE A 314 7.80 -14.50 -4.19
C PHE A 314 6.57 -15.25 -4.75
N GLY A 315 6.03 -14.79 -5.88
CA GLY A 315 4.83 -15.35 -6.49
C GLY A 315 3.56 -15.15 -5.66
N ARG A 316 3.45 -14.02 -4.95
CA ARG A 316 2.32 -13.72 -4.05
C ARG A 316 1.70 -12.38 -4.37
N PHE A 317 0.37 -12.31 -4.36
CA PHE A 317 -0.35 -11.05 -4.58
C PHE A 317 -0.31 -10.08 -3.39
N ASP A 318 0.06 -10.54 -2.20
CA ASP A 318 0.01 -9.77 -0.95
C ASP A 318 1.39 -9.44 -0.35
N VAL A 319 2.48 -9.73 -1.10
CA VAL A 319 3.83 -9.30 -0.73
C VAL A 319 4.10 -7.95 -1.39
N LEU A 320 4.38 -6.97 -0.54
CA LEU A 320 4.61 -5.57 -0.89
C LEU A 320 5.95 -5.11 -0.32
N ASN A 321 6.57 -4.12 -0.94
CA ASN A 321 7.72 -3.41 -0.39
C ASN A 321 7.44 -1.90 -0.29
N ALA A 322 7.98 -1.25 0.74
CA ALA A 322 7.88 0.20 0.92
C ALA A 322 9.09 0.69 1.74
N TRP A 323 10.30 0.22 1.41
CA TRP A 323 11.51 0.50 2.20
C TRP A 323 12.64 1.14 1.40
N ASP A 324 12.57 1.10 0.07
CA ASP A 324 13.52 1.71 -0.85
C ASP A 324 13.03 3.09 -1.32
N ASN A 325 13.53 3.57 -2.46
CA ASN A 325 13.13 4.86 -3.00
C ASN A 325 11.73 4.83 -3.64
N ALA A 326 11.06 3.68 -3.75
CA ALA A 326 9.65 3.62 -4.08
C ALA A 326 8.78 4.00 -2.88
N LEU A 327 7.61 4.57 -3.14
CA LEU A 327 6.65 4.85 -2.07
C LEU A 327 6.05 3.53 -1.52
N ILE A 328 5.58 2.68 -2.44
CA ILE A 328 5.18 1.30 -2.22
C ILE A 328 5.23 0.58 -3.56
N SER A 329 5.55 -0.71 -3.58
CA SER A 329 5.45 -1.53 -4.80
C SER A 329 4.67 -2.81 -4.57
N ALA A 330 3.95 -3.24 -5.61
CA ALA A 330 2.98 -4.32 -5.51
C ALA A 330 2.83 -5.12 -6.82
N GLY A 331 2.35 -6.35 -6.70
CA GLY A 331 1.88 -7.18 -7.81
C GLY A 331 2.98 -7.98 -8.53
N PRO A 332 2.59 -8.77 -9.56
CA PRO A 332 3.48 -9.72 -10.24
C PRO A 332 4.73 -9.11 -10.87
N CYS A 333 4.69 -7.83 -11.20
CA CYS A 333 5.79 -7.07 -11.79
C CYS A 333 6.33 -5.96 -10.87
N HIS A 334 5.94 -5.98 -9.58
CA HIS A 334 6.36 -5.00 -8.56
C HIS A 334 6.22 -3.54 -8.99
N TRP A 335 5.03 -3.18 -9.47
CA TRP A 335 4.77 -1.82 -9.92
C TRP A 335 4.91 -0.85 -8.76
N THR A 336 5.65 0.24 -8.96
CA THR A 336 5.92 1.24 -7.93
C THR A 336 4.85 2.34 -7.93
N MET A 337 4.49 2.86 -6.76
CA MET A 337 3.70 4.08 -6.60
C MET A 337 4.62 5.31 -6.61
N GLY A 338 5.41 5.41 -7.67
CA GLY A 338 6.39 6.47 -7.87
C GLY A 338 7.72 6.17 -7.21
N LEU A 339 8.77 6.70 -7.82
CA LEU A 339 10.15 6.65 -7.34
C LEU A 339 10.56 8.05 -6.91
N TYR A 340 11.15 8.14 -5.73
CA TYR A 340 11.72 9.38 -5.23
C TYR A 340 13.05 9.66 -5.94
N ASP A 341 13.12 10.82 -6.57
CA ASP A 341 14.32 11.31 -7.22
C ASP A 341 14.31 12.85 -7.27
N ASN A 342 15.48 13.47 -7.06
CA ASN A 342 15.65 14.92 -7.16
C ASN A 342 14.61 15.75 -6.36
N GLY A 343 14.30 15.32 -5.13
CA GLY A 343 13.44 16.07 -4.19
C GLY A 343 11.94 15.75 -4.27
N GLU A 344 11.50 14.94 -5.22
CA GLU A 344 10.09 14.61 -5.41
C GLU A 344 9.86 13.19 -5.95
N TYR A 345 8.65 12.66 -5.72
CA TYR A 345 8.20 11.42 -6.33
C TYR A 345 7.76 11.64 -7.79
N LYS A 346 8.24 10.76 -8.68
CA LYS A 346 7.83 10.71 -10.09
C LYS A 346 6.59 9.82 -10.29
N LYS A 347 6.04 9.82 -11.50
CA LYS A 347 4.92 8.93 -11.88
C LYS A 347 5.30 7.47 -11.64
N GLY A 348 4.32 6.65 -11.25
CA GLY A 348 4.50 5.23 -10.92
C GLY A 348 3.55 4.31 -11.65
N GLU A 349 4.01 3.10 -11.96
CA GLU A 349 3.21 2.08 -12.64
C GLU A 349 2.05 1.55 -11.79
N LEU A 350 2.18 1.57 -10.45
CA LEU A 350 1.10 1.12 -9.57
C LEU A 350 -0.13 2.01 -9.71
N VAL A 351 0.07 3.28 -10.08
CA VAL A 351 -1.04 4.19 -10.37
C VAL A 351 -1.71 3.87 -11.70
N GLY A 352 -0.95 3.39 -12.69
CA GLY A 352 -1.51 2.81 -13.91
C GLY A 352 -2.40 1.59 -13.58
N PHE A 353 -1.97 0.75 -12.65
CA PHE A 353 -2.80 -0.34 -12.13
C PHE A 353 -4.05 0.15 -11.41
N ILE A 354 -3.97 1.19 -10.59
CA ILE A 354 -5.15 1.78 -9.93
C ILE A 354 -6.18 2.25 -10.98
N ALA A 355 -5.72 2.93 -12.04
CA ALA A 355 -6.59 3.34 -13.15
C ALA A 355 -7.18 2.14 -13.90
N TYR A 356 -6.38 1.11 -14.16
CA TYR A 356 -6.83 -0.14 -14.77
C TYR A 356 -7.89 -0.83 -13.91
N LEU A 357 -7.67 -0.97 -12.60
CA LEU A 357 -8.62 -1.58 -11.66
C LEU A 357 -9.94 -0.80 -11.64
N LYS A 358 -9.89 0.54 -11.59
CA LYS A 358 -11.09 1.39 -11.65
C LYS A 358 -11.93 1.10 -12.89
N ASN A 359 -11.28 0.92 -14.04
CA ASN A 359 -11.94 0.62 -15.31
C ASN A 359 -12.49 -0.82 -15.37
N GLN A 360 -11.75 -1.80 -14.84
CA GLN A 360 -12.12 -3.21 -14.93
C GLN A 360 -13.13 -3.65 -13.86
N ASN A 361 -13.03 -3.09 -12.65
CA ASN A 361 -13.86 -3.47 -11.52
C ASN A 361 -13.97 -2.32 -10.51
N ILE A 362 -15.00 -1.48 -10.69
CA ILE A 362 -15.22 -0.30 -9.85
C ILE A 362 -15.45 -0.66 -8.38
N ASP A 363 -16.08 -1.80 -8.08
CA ASP A 363 -16.34 -2.24 -6.71
C ASP A 363 -15.05 -2.57 -5.97
N ALA A 364 -14.13 -3.32 -6.59
CA ALA A 364 -12.81 -3.60 -6.04
C ALA A 364 -11.97 -2.32 -5.91
N PHE A 365 -12.04 -1.43 -6.89
CA PHE A 365 -11.40 -0.11 -6.79
C PHE A 365 -11.93 0.67 -5.58
N ASN A 366 -13.24 0.77 -5.42
CA ASN A 366 -13.86 1.48 -4.30
C ASN A 366 -13.55 0.81 -2.95
N LYS A 367 -13.43 -0.52 -2.92
CA LYS A 367 -13.10 -1.27 -1.70
C LYS A 367 -11.71 -0.98 -1.16
N VAL A 368 -10.76 -0.62 -2.02
CA VAL A 368 -9.32 -0.52 -1.70
C VAL A 368 -8.78 0.91 -1.82
N PHE A 369 -9.35 1.74 -2.70
CA PHE A 369 -8.83 3.08 -3.02
C PHE A 369 -9.92 4.14 -3.03
N GLY A 370 -10.93 4.02 -3.91
CA GLY A 370 -11.93 5.07 -4.13
C GLY A 370 -12.74 5.40 -2.88
N GLY A 371 -13.18 4.38 -2.13
CA GLY A 371 -13.87 4.54 -0.85
C GLY A 371 -13.00 5.10 0.27
N PHE A 372 -11.69 5.20 0.06
CA PHE A 372 -10.74 5.87 0.95
C PHE A 372 -10.28 7.23 0.42
N GLY A 373 -10.95 7.75 -0.61
CA GLY A 373 -10.65 9.05 -1.21
C GLY A 373 -9.38 9.09 -2.06
N LEU A 374 -8.79 7.94 -2.43
CA LEU A 374 -7.60 7.88 -3.29
C LEU A 374 -7.99 7.55 -4.74
N TYR A 375 -7.62 8.42 -5.67
CA TYR A 375 -7.94 8.27 -7.09
C TYR A 375 -6.70 8.40 -7.96
N PRO A 376 -6.64 7.71 -9.11
CA PRO A 376 -5.64 8.01 -10.12
C PRO A 376 -5.96 9.38 -10.72
N LYS A 377 -4.93 10.16 -11.08
CA LYS A 377 -5.10 11.47 -11.71
C LYS A 377 -5.73 11.39 -13.10
N TYR A 378 -5.47 10.29 -13.81
CA TYR A 378 -5.98 10.03 -15.15
C TYR A 378 -6.66 8.66 -15.16
N ASP A 379 -7.74 8.55 -15.92
CA ASP A 379 -8.46 7.29 -16.10
C ASP A 379 -7.79 6.38 -17.12
N TRP A 380 -8.08 5.09 -17.05
CA TRP A 380 -7.57 4.13 -18.02
C TRP A 380 -7.99 4.51 -19.45
N GLY A 381 -7.05 4.42 -20.39
CA GLY A 381 -7.24 4.86 -21.78
C GLY A 381 -6.82 6.30 -22.05
N ASP A 382 -6.55 7.11 -21.00
CA ASP A 382 -5.93 8.42 -21.17
C ASP A 382 -4.49 8.27 -21.67
N SER A 383 -4.13 8.98 -22.73
CA SER A 383 -2.79 8.90 -23.35
C SER A 383 -1.67 9.30 -22.40
N ARG A 384 -1.95 10.10 -21.36
CA ARG A 384 -0.96 10.57 -20.38
C ARG A 384 -0.54 9.52 -19.36
N LEU A 385 -1.25 8.39 -19.31
CA LEU A 385 -0.83 7.20 -18.56
C LEU A 385 0.21 6.40 -19.32
N TYR A 386 0.07 6.26 -20.65
CA TYR A 386 0.97 5.43 -21.44
C TYR A 386 2.28 6.16 -21.72
N ASN A 387 3.40 5.50 -21.47
CA ASN A 387 4.73 5.99 -21.79
C ASN A 387 5.32 5.10 -22.89
N GLU A 388 5.52 5.68 -24.08
CA GLU A 388 6.01 4.96 -25.26
C GLU A 388 7.44 4.42 -25.08
N ASP A 389 8.33 5.22 -24.48
CA ASP A 389 9.74 4.86 -24.24
C ASP A 389 9.89 3.67 -23.30
N THR A 390 8.91 3.43 -22.43
CA THR A 390 8.94 2.30 -21.50
C THR A 390 7.87 1.26 -21.79
N ARG A 391 6.95 1.53 -22.70
CA ARG A 391 5.75 0.72 -22.97
C ARG A 391 5.04 0.28 -21.69
N THR A 392 4.92 1.21 -20.74
CA THR A 392 4.26 1.01 -19.45
C THR A 392 3.18 2.06 -19.22
N TYR A 393 2.31 1.80 -18.24
CA TYR A 393 1.27 2.72 -17.82
C TYR A 393 1.63 3.29 -16.46
N ALA A 394 1.95 4.58 -16.38
CA ALA A 394 2.38 5.25 -15.16
C ALA A 394 1.62 6.56 -14.94
N GLY A 395 1.23 6.79 -13.70
CA GLY A 395 0.43 7.96 -13.32
C GLY A 395 0.86 8.56 -11.99
N TRP A 396 0.08 9.53 -11.53
CA TRP A 396 0.15 10.05 -10.17
C TRP A 396 -1.23 10.03 -9.54
N VAL A 397 -1.30 10.11 -8.21
CA VAL A 397 -2.55 10.02 -7.45
C VAL A 397 -3.04 11.39 -7.02
N ARG A 398 -4.33 11.47 -6.75
CA ARG A 398 -5.02 12.61 -6.18
C ARG A 398 -5.91 12.15 -5.02
N LEU A 399 -6.15 13.05 -4.08
CA LEU A 399 -6.98 12.82 -2.91
C LEU A 399 -8.27 13.62 -3.04
N ALA A 400 -9.38 13.04 -2.57
CA ALA A 400 -10.64 13.75 -2.42
C ALA A 400 -10.45 14.99 -1.53
N ASN A 401 -11.07 16.10 -1.94
CA ASN A 401 -11.14 17.32 -1.15
C ASN A 401 -12.56 17.49 -0.54
N ASP A 402 -12.80 18.59 0.15
CA ASP A 402 -14.05 18.78 0.92
C ASP A 402 -15.31 18.98 0.05
N THR A 403 -15.13 19.20 -1.25
CA THR A 403 -16.24 19.30 -2.21
C THR A 403 -16.66 17.94 -2.78
N HIS A 404 -15.89 16.87 -2.50
CA HIS A 404 -16.18 15.53 -2.99
C HIS A 404 -17.52 15.00 -2.46
N ILE A 405 -18.31 14.39 -3.33
CA ILE A 405 -19.62 13.82 -2.96
C ILE A 405 -19.57 12.29 -3.09
N PRO A 406 -19.33 11.55 -1.99
CA PRO A 406 -19.13 10.09 -2.04
C PRO A 406 -20.29 9.28 -2.63
N SER A 407 -21.51 9.83 -2.61
CA SER A 407 -22.71 9.15 -3.11
C SER A 407 -22.86 9.19 -4.63
N GLN A 408 -22.07 10.00 -5.34
CA GLN A 408 -22.13 10.12 -6.79
C GLN A 408 -21.25 9.07 -7.48
N GLN A 409 -21.65 8.65 -8.68
CA GLN A 409 -20.90 7.68 -9.49
C GLN A 409 -19.80 8.35 -10.35
N THR A 410 -20.01 9.60 -10.72
CA THR A 410 -19.10 10.40 -11.55
C THR A 410 -18.66 11.61 -10.75
N HIS A 411 -17.37 11.93 -10.80
CA HIS A 411 -16.79 13.02 -10.04
C HIS A 411 -16.11 14.02 -10.97
N ALA A 412 -16.29 15.31 -10.69
CA ALA A 412 -15.59 16.39 -11.35
C ALA A 412 -14.12 16.45 -10.89
N ASP A 413 -13.23 16.92 -11.77
CA ASP A 413 -11.82 17.10 -11.41
C ASP A 413 -11.61 18.08 -10.25
N SER A 414 -12.52 19.04 -10.05
CA SER A 414 -12.50 19.98 -8.93
C SER A 414 -12.73 19.35 -7.55
N GLU A 415 -13.23 18.11 -7.49
CA GLU A 415 -13.44 17.36 -6.24
C GLU A 415 -12.15 16.76 -5.68
N PHE A 416 -11.02 16.95 -6.36
CA PHE A 416 -9.74 16.34 -6.00
C PHE A 416 -8.60 17.34 -5.99
N ASN A 417 -7.62 17.08 -5.12
CA ASN A 417 -6.33 17.74 -5.12
C ASN A 417 -5.25 16.71 -5.42
N ASP A 418 -4.29 17.05 -6.29
CA ASP A 418 -3.11 16.22 -6.50
C ASP A 418 -2.40 15.99 -5.16
N LEU A 419 -1.99 14.74 -4.89
CA LEU A 419 -1.10 14.49 -3.75
C LEU A 419 0.24 15.17 -4.03
N LEU A 420 0.69 16.01 -3.10
CA LEU A 420 1.98 16.66 -3.24
C LEU A 420 3.11 15.62 -3.29
N LYS A 421 4.10 15.87 -4.14
CA LYS A 421 5.15 14.89 -4.47
C LYS A 421 6.37 14.95 -3.56
N SER A 422 6.41 15.88 -2.61
CA SER A 422 7.51 15.91 -1.64
C SER A 422 7.48 14.65 -0.77
N LYS A 423 8.63 14.29 -0.20
CA LYS A 423 8.76 13.10 0.64
C LYS A 423 7.77 13.10 1.80
N GLU A 424 7.70 14.22 2.51
CA GLU A 424 6.83 14.39 3.68
C GLU A 424 5.36 14.15 3.34
N GLU A 425 4.89 14.64 2.20
CA GLU A 425 3.48 14.55 1.78
C GLU A 425 3.10 13.18 1.27
N ALA A 426 3.91 12.64 0.35
CA ALA A 426 3.63 11.37 -0.31
C ALA A 426 3.69 10.19 0.67
N HIS A 427 4.49 10.30 1.74
CA HIS A 427 4.61 9.29 2.79
C HIS A 427 3.28 8.94 3.50
N TYR A 428 2.21 9.70 3.28
CA TYR A 428 0.86 9.29 3.64
C TYR A 428 0.54 7.87 3.14
N LEU A 429 0.88 7.56 1.89
CA LEU A 429 0.60 6.26 1.26
C LEU A 429 1.65 5.19 1.63
N LYS A 430 2.61 5.53 2.48
CA LYS A 430 3.65 4.64 3.01
C LYS A 430 3.31 4.14 4.43
N THR A 431 2.23 4.61 5.03
CA THR A 431 1.82 4.20 6.39
C THR A 431 1.50 2.71 6.45
N TRP A 432 1.58 2.14 7.66
CA TRP A 432 1.21 0.73 7.89
C TRP A 432 -0.25 0.44 7.50
N HIS A 433 -1.13 1.43 7.61
CA HIS A 433 -2.53 1.33 7.23
C HIS A 433 -2.71 1.18 5.71
N TRP A 434 -2.01 1.98 4.89
CA TRP A 434 -2.02 1.80 3.43
C TRP A 434 -1.37 0.50 2.99
N PHE A 435 -0.24 0.14 3.61
CA PHE A 435 0.43 -1.13 3.34
C PHE A 435 -0.50 -2.34 3.63
N TYR A 436 -1.21 -2.31 4.76
CA TYR A 436 -2.20 -3.32 5.12
C TYR A 436 -3.40 -3.37 4.17
N ARG A 437 -3.97 -2.23 3.79
CA ARG A 437 -5.10 -2.18 2.84
C ARG A 437 -4.75 -2.86 1.52
N MET A 438 -3.58 -2.56 0.96
CA MET A 438 -3.12 -3.18 -0.28
C MET A 438 -2.80 -4.67 -0.11
N SER A 439 -2.21 -5.07 1.03
CA SER A 439 -1.94 -6.49 1.32
C SER A 439 -3.25 -7.28 1.44
N MET A 440 -4.24 -6.74 2.17
CA MET A 440 -5.56 -7.34 2.32
C MET A 440 -6.35 -7.40 1.03
N ALA A 441 -6.18 -6.44 0.11
CA ALA A 441 -6.73 -6.52 -1.23
C ALA A 441 -6.20 -7.76 -1.97
N GLY A 442 -4.88 -7.98 -1.95
CA GLY A 442 -4.24 -9.17 -2.49
C GLY A 442 -4.73 -10.47 -1.84
N ARG A 443 -5.04 -10.44 -0.53
CA ARG A 443 -5.54 -11.59 0.25
C ARG A 443 -7.00 -11.94 -0.02
N THR A 444 -7.87 -10.94 -0.09
CA THR A 444 -9.32 -11.15 0.08
C THR A 444 -10.16 -10.79 -1.15
N ILE A 445 -9.60 -10.12 -2.16
CA ILE A 445 -10.38 -9.59 -3.29
C ILE A 445 -9.95 -10.30 -4.59
N PRO A 446 -10.71 -11.31 -5.08
CA PRO A 446 -10.38 -12.03 -6.32
C PRO A 446 -10.25 -11.12 -7.54
N SER A 447 -11.14 -10.14 -7.70
CA SER A 447 -11.11 -9.19 -8.82
C SER A 447 -9.88 -8.28 -8.80
N TYR A 448 -9.34 -7.96 -7.63
CA TYR A 448 -8.06 -7.24 -7.50
C TYR A 448 -6.90 -8.08 -8.04
N ARG A 449 -6.83 -9.37 -7.66
CA ARG A 449 -5.82 -10.30 -8.17
C ARG A 449 -5.96 -10.53 -9.68
N ALA A 450 -7.18 -10.71 -10.17
CA ALA A 450 -7.46 -10.89 -11.59
C ALA A 450 -7.05 -9.66 -12.42
N ALA A 451 -7.29 -8.45 -11.90
CA ALA A 451 -6.86 -7.21 -12.54
C ALA A 451 -5.33 -7.08 -12.55
N MET A 452 -4.63 -7.41 -11.44
CA MET A 452 -3.17 -7.45 -11.42
C MET A 452 -2.64 -8.41 -12.49
N TRP A 453 -3.19 -9.62 -12.55
CA TRP A 453 -2.78 -10.62 -13.54
C TRP A 453 -3.00 -10.12 -14.98
N SER A 454 -4.15 -9.52 -15.26
CA SER A 454 -4.51 -9.02 -16.60
C SER A 454 -3.64 -7.82 -17.02
N MET A 455 -3.24 -6.96 -16.09
CA MET A 455 -2.30 -5.89 -16.39
C MET A 455 -0.89 -6.41 -16.68
N ALA A 456 -0.44 -7.48 -16.00
CA ALA A 456 0.81 -8.16 -16.32
C ALA A 456 0.78 -8.76 -17.75
N LYS A 457 -0.35 -9.34 -18.17
CA LYS A 457 -0.55 -9.77 -19.58
C LYS A 457 -0.45 -8.60 -20.56
N THR A 458 -1.06 -7.46 -20.22
CA THR A 458 -0.99 -6.23 -21.03
C THR A 458 0.46 -5.78 -21.21
N ARG A 459 1.23 -5.70 -20.12
CA ARG A 459 2.67 -5.35 -20.19
C ARG A 459 3.45 -6.30 -21.11
N LEU A 460 3.17 -7.59 -21.03
CA LEU A 460 3.81 -8.58 -21.89
C LEU A 460 3.49 -8.35 -23.37
N LYS A 461 2.21 -8.13 -23.70
CA LYS A 461 1.76 -7.82 -25.06
C LYS A 461 2.46 -6.59 -25.62
N GLU A 462 2.48 -5.50 -24.85
CA GLU A 462 3.11 -4.24 -25.28
C GLU A 462 4.60 -4.42 -25.54
N MET A 463 5.33 -5.07 -24.62
CA MET A 463 6.75 -5.37 -24.77
C MET A 463 7.04 -6.21 -26.02
N LEU A 464 6.29 -7.29 -26.24
CA LEU A 464 6.51 -8.21 -27.36
C LEU A 464 6.16 -7.60 -28.73
N SER A 465 5.35 -6.54 -28.75
CA SER A 465 5.00 -5.81 -29.97
C SER A 465 6.09 -4.83 -30.43
N ARG A 466 7.13 -4.59 -29.62
CA ARG A 466 8.25 -3.73 -30.00
C ARG A 466 8.92 -4.27 -31.28
N GLU A 467 8.97 -3.41 -32.30
CA GLU A 467 9.71 -3.66 -33.53
C GLU A 467 11.23 -3.56 -33.28
N VAL A 468 12.00 -4.37 -33.99
CA VAL A 468 13.46 -4.38 -33.95
C VAL A 468 14.03 -4.66 -35.34
N SER A 469 15.18 -4.03 -35.62
CA SER A 469 15.93 -4.17 -36.87
C SER A 469 17.34 -4.68 -36.59
N PHE A 470 17.79 -5.67 -37.35
CA PHE A 470 19.13 -6.27 -37.18
C PHE A 470 19.67 -6.79 -38.52
N GLN A 471 20.98 -7.02 -38.60
CA GLN A 471 21.66 -7.52 -39.79
C GLN A 471 21.90 -9.03 -39.72
N VAL A 472 21.61 -9.70 -40.84
CA VAL A 472 21.99 -11.09 -41.10
C VAL A 472 22.78 -11.10 -42.40
N GLY A 473 24.10 -11.31 -42.33
CA GLY A 473 24.97 -11.10 -43.47
C GLY A 473 24.87 -9.65 -43.96
N GLY A 474 24.53 -9.46 -45.24
CA GLY A 474 24.31 -8.13 -45.84
C GLY A 474 22.86 -7.64 -45.84
N THR A 475 21.93 -8.36 -45.21
CA THR A 475 20.49 -8.05 -45.26
C THR A 475 19.97 -7.54 -43.93
N THR A 476 19.24 -6.43 -43.97
CA THR A 476 18.51 -5.90 -42.82
C THR A 476 17.17 -6.64 -42.66
N VAL A 477 16.95 -7.20 -41.48
CA VAL A 477 15.73 -7.90 -41.09
C VAL A 477 14.95 -7.05 -40.11
N ASN A 478 13.68 -6.81 -40.39
CA ASN A 478 12.73 -6.15 -39.49
C ASN A 478 11.75 -7.17 -38.92
N SER A 479 11.55 -7.17 -37.61
CA SER A 479 10.65 -8.09 -36.91
C SER A 479 10.15 -7.47 -35.60
N THR A 480 9.46 -8.24 -34.77
CA THR A 480 9.13 -7.86 -33.39
C THR A 480 9.84 -8.76 -32.39
N LEU A 481 10.00 -8.29 -31.16
CA LEU A 481 10.53 -9.12 -30.07
C LEU A 481 9.75 -10.44 -29.93
N GLY A 482 8.42 -10.39 -30.01
CA GLY A 482 7.56 -11.59 -29.93
C GLY A 482 7.67 -12.57 -31.10
N LYS A 483 8.19 -12.14 -32.26
CA LYS A 483 8.49 -13.03 -33.39
C LYS A 483 9.90 -13.63 -33.29
N ILE A 484 10.81 -12.95 -32.60
CA ILE A 484 12.21 -13.38 -32.43
C ILE A 484 12.37 -14.32 -31.25
N TYR A 485 11.73 -14.01 -30.12
CA TYR A 485 11.81 -14.76 -28.87
C TYR A 485 10.46 -15.44 -28.62
N THR A 486 10.42 -16.76 -28.83
CA THR A 486 9.14 -17.50 -28.89
C THR A 486 9.07 -18.65 -27.89
N SER A 487 10.10 -18.85 -27.07
CA SER A 487 10.04 -19.78 -25.94
C SER A 487 9.53 -19.09 -24.68
N GLU A 488 8.86 -19.84 -23.81
CA GLU A 488 8.40 -19.30 -22.52
C GLU A 488 9.58 -18.77 -21.69
N LYS A 489 10.73 -19.45 -21.77
CA LYS A 489 11.95 -19.07 -21.06
C LYS A 489 12.53 -17.76 -21.58
N SER A 490 12.67 -17.57 -22.90
CA SER A 490 13.21 -16.31 -23.45
C SER A 490 12.29 -15.13 -23.17
N VAL A 491 10.97 -15.33 -23.29
CA VAL A 491 9.98 -14.31 -22.98
C VAL A 491 9.97 -13.96 -21.49
N ALA A 492 10.13 -14.93 -20.59
CA ALA A 492 10.26 -14.68 -19.15
C ALA A 492 11.50 -13.85 -18.80
N ILE A 493 12.64 -14.13 -19.46
CA ILE A 493 13.86 -13.34 -19.31
C ILE A 493 13.65 -11.91 -19.82
N LEU A 494 13.02 -11.73 -20.99
CA LEU A 494 12.68 -10.40 -21.51
C LEU A 494 11.78 -9.64 -20.54
N LEU A 495 10.72 -10.28 -20.03
CA LEU A 495 9.81 -9.65 -19.08
C LEU A 495 10.56 -9.25 -17.80
N ARG A 496 11.43 -10.11 -17.25
CA ARG A 496 12.25 -9.77 -16.08
C ARG A 496 13.14 -8.55 -16.36
N TRP A 497 13.82 -8.53 -17.52
CA TRP A 497 14.65 -7.40 -17.93
C TRP A 497 13.80 -6.13 -18.00
N HIS A 498 12.64 -6.22 -18.65
CA HIS A 498 11.73 -5.10 -18.82
C HIS A 498 11.15 -4.59 -17.49
N VAL A 499 10.92 -5.46 -16.51
CA VAL A 499 10.54 -5.05 -15.14
C VAL A 499 11.66 -4.25 -14.48
N TYR A 500 12.90 -4.73 -14.58
CA TYR A 500 14.03 -4.07 -13.92
C TYR A 500 14.47 -2.77 -14.61
N ARG A 501 14.50 -2.76 -15.95
CA ARG A 501 14.92 -1.62 -16.79
C ARG A 501 14.09 -1.59 -18.09
N PRO A 502 12.87 -1.02 -18.07
CA PRO A 502 11.98 -1.04 -19.23
C PRO A 502 12.63 -0.51 -20.51
N ALA A 503 13.26 0.67 -20.42
CA ALA A 503 13.91 1.34 -21.55
C ALA A 503 15.01 0.49 -22.21
N HIS A 504 15.68 -0.41 -21.47
CA HIS A 504 16.69 -1.31 -22.07
C HIS A 504 16.08 -2.27 -23.10
N VAL A 505 14.79 -2.59 -22.96
CA VAL A 505 14.11 -3.59 -23.75
C VAL A 505 13.29 -2.96 -24.86
N VAL A 506 12.79 -1.74 -24.70
CA VAL A 506 11.81 -1.15 -25.63
C VAL A 506 12.12 0.27 -26.13
N PHE A 507 13.07 0.99 -25.53
CA PHE A 507 13.43 2.35 -25.97
C PHE A 507 14.65 2.32 -26.87
N ASP A 508 14.53 2.83 -28.09
CA ASP A 508 15.68 2.87 -29.01
C ASP A 508 16.82 3.74 -28.49
N GLY A 509 16.52 4.82 -27.76
CA GLY A 509 17.54 5.68 -27.15
C GLY A 509 18.35 5.04 -26.02
N ASN A 510 17.95 3.88 -25.50
CA ASN A 510 18.70 3.15 -24.47
C ASN A 510 18.65 1.63 -24.63
N ASP A 511 18.44 1.15 -25.86
CA ASP A 511 18.27 -0.28 -26.15
C ASP A 511 19.54 -1.08 -25.84
N LYS A 512 19.35 -2.17 -25.07
CA LYS A 512 20.39 -3.16 -24.75
C LYS A 512 20.06 -4.55 -25.28
N VAL A 513 18.84 -4.80 -25.74
CA VAL A 513 18.41 -6.11 -26.25
C VAL A 513 18.83 -6.31 -27.71
N SER A 514 18.67 -5.31 -28.58
CA SER A 514 19.07 -5.45 -29.99
C SER A 514 20.58 -5.69 -30.17
N PRO A 515 21.49 -5.05 -29.40
CA PRO A 515 22.90 -5.42 -29.43
C PRO A 515 23.17 -6.87 -29.02
N VAL A 516 22.46 -7.39 -28.01
CA VAL A 516 22.58 -8.82 -27.61
C VAL A 516 22.10 -9.74 -28.72
N LEU A 517 20.98 -9.42 -29.36
CA LEU A 517 20.48 -10.12 -30.54
C LEU A 517 21.51 -10.12 -31.67
N GLN A 518 22.02 -8.95 -32.06
CA GLN A 518 22.99 -8.80 -33.14
C GLN A 518 24.27 -9.59 -32.88
N ASN A 519 24.81 -9.50 -31.65
CA ASN A 519 26.01 -10.23 -31.25
C ASN A 519 25.79 -11.75 -31.20
N THR A 520 24.57 -12.20 -30.90
CA THR A 520 24.23 -13.63 -30.93
C THR A 520 24.25 -14.14 -32.37
N ILE A 521 23.70 -13.37 -33.31
CA ILE A 521 23.67 -13.72 -34.73
C ILE A 521 25.08 -13.79 -35.32
N THR A 522 25.94 -12.81 -35.02
CA THR A 522 27.31 -12.76 -35.56
C THR A 522 28.26 -13.74 -34.87
N GLY A 523 28.02 -14.06 -33.60
CA GLY A 523 28.94 -14.84 -32.77
C GLY A 523 28.59 -16.31 -32.58
N SER A 524 27.40 -16.77 -32.97
CA SER A 524 27.00 -18.18 -32.79
C SER A 524 27.43 -19.04 -33.97
N THR A 525 28.20 -20.09 -33.70
CA THR A 525 28.56 -21.11 -34.69
C THR A 525 27.49 -22.21 -34.74
N GLY A 526 27.33 -22.86 -35.90
CA GLY A 526 26.42 -24.01 -36.05
C GLY A 526 24.92 -23.66 -36.17
N VAL A 527 24.56 -22.38 -36.25
CA VAL A 527 23.17 -21.91 -36.45
C VAL A 527 23.08 -21.15 -37.78
N ASN A 528 22.18 -21.57 -38.67
CA ASN A 528 21.96 -20.89 -39.95
C ASN A 528 21.02 -19.68 -39.78
N TRP A 529 21.57 -18.51 -39.54
CA TRP A 529 20.81 -17.26 -39.36
C TRP A 529 20.22 -16.69 -40.66
N SER A 530 20.71 -17.11 -41.83
CA SER A 530 20.22 -16.62 -43.14
C SER A 530 18.78 -17.02 -43.46
N LEU A 531 18.21 -17.96 -42.69
CA LEU A 531 16.81 -18.33 -42.78
C LEU A 531 15.90 -17.18 -42.36
N PRO A 532 14.70 -17.03 -42.96
CA PRO A 532 13.68 -16.12 -42.44
C PRO A 532 13.37 -16.42 -40.97
N VAL A 533 13.03 -15.39 -40.18
CA VAL A 533 12.72 -15.53 -38.73
C VAL A 533 11.60 -16.55 -38.46
N THR A 534 10.64 -16.67 -39.38
CA THR A 534 9.55 -17.66 -39.33
C THR A 534 10.04 -19.11 -39.46
N SER A 535 11.24 -19.31 -40.01
CA SER A 535 11.87 -20.61 -40.23
C SER A 535 12.98 -20.92 -39.20
N TRP A 536 13.18 -20.05 -38.21
CA TRP A 536 14.09 -20.31 -37.09
C TRP A 536 13.53 -21.40 -36.17
N GLY A 537 14.41 -22.30 -35.71
CA GLY A 537 14.06 -23.46 -34.88
C GLY A 537 14.68 -23.43 -33.48
N ASP A 538 14.71 -24.59 -32.82
CA ASP A 538 15.19 -24.71 -31.44
C ASP A 538 16.65 -24.32 -31.24
N ALA A 539 17.50 -24.54 -32.25
CA ALA A 539 18.91 -24.13 -32.20
C ALA A 539 19.06 -22.60 -32.13
N HIS A 540 18.27 -21.87 -32.92
CA HIS A 540 18.21 -20.41 -32.88
C HIS A 540 17.69 -19.92 -31.53
N GLU A 541 16.56 -20.46 -31.07
CA GLU A 541 15.94 -20.08 -29.80
C GLU A 541 16.87 -20.34 -28.60
N SER A 542 17.59 -21.48 -28.60
CA SER A 542 18.56 -21.82 -27.56
C SER A 542 19.72 -20.84 -27.50
N ALA A 543 20.30 -20.47 -28.65
CA ALA A 543 21.39 -19.49 -28.72
C ALA A 543 20.94 -18.11 -28.22
N LEU A 544 19.76 -17.64 -28.67
CA LEU A 544 19.16 -16.38 -28.24
C LEU A 544 18.90 -16.37 -26.74
N THR A 545 18.26 -17.41 -26.22
CA THR A 545 17.90 -17.52 -24.79
C THR A 545 19.14 -17.52 -23.90
N ALA A 546 20.19 -18.25 -24.28
CA ALA A 546 21.43 -18.32 -23.52
C ALA A 546 22.10 -16.95 -23.42
N LYS A 547 22.26 -16.24 -24.54
CA LYS A 547 22.90 -14.92 -24.56
C LYS A 547 22.06 -13.86 -23.86
N LEU A 548 20.73 -13.93 -23.98
CA LEU A 548 19.83 -13.03 -23.26
C LEU A 548 19.92 -13.24 -21.75
N LEU A 549 19.94 -14.50 -21.28
CA LEU A 549 20.09 -14.83 -19.87
C LEU A 549 21.43 -14.32 -19.31
N THR A 550 22.54 -14.55 -20.02
CA THR A 550 23.86 -14.05 -19.62
C THR A 550 23.87 -12.53 -19.52
N ALA A 551 23.30 -11.82 -20.50
CA ALA A 551 23.26 -10.37 -20.49
C ALA A 551 22.44 -9.81 -19.32
N LEU A 552 21.28 -10.38 -19.03
CA LEU A 552 20.47 -9.94 -17.89
C LEU A 552 21.12 -10.30 -16.55
N ALA A 553 21.70 -11.49 -16.41
CA ALA A 553 22.33 -11.93 -15.16
C ALA A 553 23.50 -11.01 -14.73
N LEU A 554 24.18 -10.35 -15.68
CA LEU A 554 25.20 -9.34 -15.38
C LEU A 554 24.61 -8.03 -14.80
N LEU A 555 23.34 -7.73 -15.11
CA LEU A 555 22.64 -6.54 -14.62
C LEU A 555 21.83 -6.79 -13.34
N ASN A 556 21.26 -8.00 -13.23
CA ASN A 556 20.41 -8.43 -12.12
C ASN A 556 20.43 -9.97 -12.06
N ASP A 557 21.19 -10.51 -11.11
CA ASP A 557 21.42 -11.94 -10.96
C ASP A 557 20.22 -12.73 -10.42
N THR A 558 19.20 -12.05 -9.87
CA THR A 558 17.96 -12.68 -9.36
C THR A 558 17.22 -13.50 -10.43
N ILE A 559 17.43 -13.20 -11.72
CA ILE A 559 16.88 -14.01 -12.80
C ILE A 559 17.41 -15.45 -12.79
N THR A 560 18.67 -15.65 -12.38
CA THR A 560 19.33 -16.97 -12.39
C THR A 560 18.60 -17.96 -11.49
N GLY A 561 18.15 -17.50 -10.31
CA GLY A 561 17.34 -18.31 -9.39
C GLY A 561 15.89 -18.45 -9.86
N SER A 562 15.25 -17.33 -10.20
CA SER A 562 13.81 -17.31 -10.53
C SER A 562 13.46 -18.05 -11.82
N ILE A 563 14.33 -18.08 -12.83
CA ILE A 563 14.08 -18.78 -14.10
C ILE A 563 13.99 -20.30 -13.94
N GLY A 564 14.54 -20.85 -12.84
CA GLY A 564 14.41 -22.26 -12.47
C GLY A 564 13.14 -22.56 -11.65
N HIS A 565 12.34 -21.55 -11.31
CA HIS A 565 11.14 -21.73 -10.51
C HIS A 565 10.12 -22.66 -11.21
N GLY A 566 9.39 -23.44 -10.41
CA GLY A 566 8.39 -24.38 -10.90
C GLY A 566 8.97 -25.68 -11.49
N ALA A 567 10.30 -25.86 -11.50
CA ALA A 567 10.94 -27.10 -11.98
C ALA A 567 10.51 -28.36 -11.22
N SER A 568 10.15 -28.22 -9.94
CA SER A 568 9.60 -29.29 -9.09
C SER A 568 8.07 -29.33 -9.07
N GLU A 569 7.40 -28.42 -9.78
CA GLU A 569 5.94 -28.31 -9.80
C GLU A 569 5.37 -28.84 -11.13
N ALA A 570 4.30 -29.61 -11.05
CA ALA A 570 3.59 -30.04 -12.24
C ALA A 570 3.08 -28.82 -13.02
N GLN A 571 3.42 -28.75 -14.32
CA GLN A 571 3.10 -27.65 -15.24
C GLN A 571 3.71 -26.28 -14.88
N GLY A 572 4.61 -26.21 -13.89
CA GLY A 572 5.19 -24.96 -13.37
C GLY A 572 6.41 -24.43 -14.12
N ALA A 573 7.20 -25.31 -14.73
CA ALA A 573 8.49 -24.96 -15.32
C ALA A 573 8.38 -24.34 -16.73
N VAL A 574 9.02 -23.19 -16.95
CA VAL A 574 9.12 -22.58 -18.28
C VAL A 574 9.80 -23.50 -19.30
N ARG A 575 9.25 -23.54 -20.51
CA ARG A 575 9.74 -24.35 -21.63
C ARG A 575 10.72 -23.57 -22.52
N THR A 576 11.65 -24.29 -23.14
CA THR A 576 12.80 -23.73 -23.89
C THR A 576 12.70 -23.86 -25.41
N GLY A 577 11.77 -24.66 -25.93
CA GLY A 577 11.61 -24.86 -27.37
C GLY A 577 10.99 -23.66 -28.09
N ARG A 578 11.30 -23.51 -29.38
CA ARG A 578 10.70 -22.53 -30.29
C ARG A 578 9.17 -22.66 -30.26
N ASN A 579 8.46 -21.53 -30.30
CA ASN A 579 7.01 -21.45 -30.30
C ASN A 579 6.32 -22.12 -29.10
N THR A 580 7.04 -22.34 -28.00
CA THR A 580 6.40 -22.82 -26.76
C THR A 580 5.62 -21.70 -26.08
N PHE A 581 5.98 -20.43 -26.28
CA PHE A 581 5.22 -19.32 -25.74
C PHE A 581 3.99 -19.01 -26.59
N VAL A 582 2.82 -19.01 -25.94
CA VAL A 582 1.55 -18.53 -26.48
C VAL A 582 0.89 -17.64 -25.42
N LEU A 583 0.62 -16.38 -25.76
CA LEU A 583 -0.08 -15.45 -24.88
C LEU A 583 -1.58 -15.79 -24.84
N GLU A 584 -2.14 -15.86 -23.63
CA GLU A 584 -3.57 -15.90 -23.40
C GLU A 584 -4.19 -14.54 -23.78
N SER A 585 -5.25 -14.60 -24.59
CA SER A 585 -5.99 -13.42 -25.05
C SER A 585 -6.54 -12.54 -23.93
#